data_AF-A0A7V1Y4V2-F1
#
_entry.id   AF-A0A7V1Y4V2-F1
#
_cell.length_a   1.000
_cell.length_b   1.000
_cell.length_c   1.000
_cell.angle_alpha   90.00
_cell.angle_beta   90.00
_cell.angle_gamma   90.00
#
_symmetry.space_group_name_H-M   'P 1'
#
loop_
_entity.id
_entity.type
_entity.pdbx_description
1 polymer ?
#
loop_
_entity_poly.entity_id
_entity_poly.type
_entity_poly.pdbx_seq_one_letter_code
_entity_poly.pdbx_strand_id
1 'polypeptide(L)'
;MKLASLLLTLVLLGGCATALERDGQCLASLTPDYLQAQEELQRLERAWRAAMIWPTTVPRDTTLQQSGRSGEPLSGSAVTSSGDSRGTVGLDPGEGAHQALDEARGLLLDARARHRATLDWYEKVYARVRIRLEEEQILSDTRMLFGTGAALIFYPIVRWNIRSVLWEGRDPDSPADPVTRFCQERLARDQARLESGEGD
;
A
#
# COMPACT_ATOMS: atom_id res chain seq x y z
N MET A 1 -44.41 3.07 -27.95
CA MET A 1 -44.15 2.47 -26.62
C MET A 1 -43.02 1.43 -26.60
N LYS A 2 -42.81 0.60 -27.65
CA LYS A 2 -41.72 -0.40 -27.70
C LYS A 2 -40.30 0.20 -27.69
N LEU A 3 -40.08 1.33 -28.37
CA LEU A 3 -38.78 2.03 -28.40
C LEU A 3 -38.35 2.59 -27.04
N ALA A 4 -39.29 3.13 -26.25
CA ALA A 4 -39.00 3.66 -24.91
C ALA A 4 -38.57 2.56 -23.93
N SER A 5 -39.19 1.37 -24.02
CA SER A 5 -38.80 0.21 -23.20
C SER A 5 -37.44 -0.36 -23.60
N LEU A 6 -37.13 -0.41 -24.90
CA LEU A 6 -35.82 -0.81 -25.42
C LEU A 6 -34.71 0.18 -25.06
N LEU A 7 -35.01 1.48 -25.07
CA LEU A 7 -34.06 2.52 -24.62
C LEU A 7 -33.84 2.44 -23.10
N LEU A 8 -34.89 2.17 -22.32
CA LEU A 8 -34.77 2.00 -20.87
C LEU A 8 -33.89 0.79 -20.52
N THR A 9 -34.07 -0.34 -21.22
CA THR A 9 -33.24 -1.53 -21.01
C THR A 9 -31.80 -1.33 -21.46
N LEU A 10 -31.55 -0.64 -22.58
CA LEU A 10 -30.21 -0.25 -23.03
C LEU A 10 -29.49 0.67 -22.03
N VAL A 11 -30.21 1.66 -21.47
CA VAL A 11 -29.65 2.60 -20.48
C VAL A 11 -29.38 1.88 -19.14
N LEU A 12 -30.28 1.01 -18.70
CA LEU A 12 -30.12 0.25 -17.45
C LEU A 12 -29.04 -0.83 -17.53
N LEU A 13 -28.85 -1.45 -18.70
CA LEU A 13 -27.82 -2.48 -18.91
C LEU A 13 -26.45 -1.87 -19.26
N GLY A 14 -26.39 -0.77 -20.02
CA GLY A 14 -25.12 -0.10 -20.39
C GLY A 14 -24.49 0.73 -19.27
N GLY A 15 -25.30 1.21 -18.31
CA GLY A 15 -24.83 2.05 -17.21
C GLY A 15 -23.86 1.35 -16.25
N CYS A 16 -24.00 0.04 -16.01
CA CYS A 16 -23.04 -0.69 -15.16
C CYS A 16 -21.73 -1.00 -15.87
N ALA A 17 -21.78 -1.38 -17.15
CA ALA A 17 -20.58 -1.72 -17.91
C ALA A 17 -19.62 -0.53 -18.01
N THR A 18 -20.14 0.66 -18.30
CA THR A 18 -19.34 1.89 -18.41
C THR A 18 -18.77 2.35 -17.07
N ALA A 19 -19.50 2.14 -15.97
CA ALA A 19 -19.04 2.53 -14.64
C ALA A 19 -18.01 1.54 -14.06
N LEU A 20 -18.19 0.23 -14.30
CA LEU A 20 -17.19 -0.79 -13.98
C LEU A 20 -15.91 -0.57 -14.78
N GLU A 21 -16.02 -0.26 -16.08
CA GLU A 21 -14.87 0.05 -16.93
C GLU A 21 -14.09 1.25 -16.39
N ARG A 22 -14.79 2.35 -16.04
CA ARG A 22 -14.15 3.54 -15.47
C ARG A 22 -13.43 3.24 -14.15
N ASP A 23 -14.09 2.55 -13.23
CA ASP A 23 -13.49 2.20 -11.94
C ASP A 23 -12.32 1.22 -12.12
N GLY A 24 -12.40 0.32 -13.10
CA GLY A 24 -11.31 -0.58 -13.49
C GLY A 24 -10.11 0.14 -14.10
N GLN A 25 -10.33 1.10 -15.00
CA GLN A 25 -9.28 1.97 -15.54
C GLN A 25 -8.62 2.80 -14.44
N CYS A 26 -9.42 3.35 -13.52
CA CYS A 26 -8.92 4.07 -12.36
C CYS A 26 -8.06 3.16 -11.46
N LEU A 27 -8.49 1.93 -11.18
CA LEU A 27 -7.72 0.96 -10.42
C LEU A 27 -6.40 0.60 -11.11
N ALA A 28 -6.43 0.37 -12.43
CA ALA A 28 -5.23 0.09 -13.21
C ALA A 28 -4.23 1.25 -13.15
N SER A 29 -4.72 2.50 -13.26
CA SER A 29 -3.88 3.70 -13.13
C SER A 29 -3.26 3.84 -11.74
N LEU A 30 -3.95 3.42 -10.67
CA LEU A 30 -3.48 3.48 -9.28
C LEU A 30 -2.50 2.37 -8.91
N THR A 31 -2.57 1.24 -9.60
CA THR A 31 -1.76 0.05 -9.30
C THR A 31 -0.25 0.32 -9.26
N PRO A 32 0.38 1.06 -10.20
CA PRO A 32 1.81 1.35 -10.11
C PRO A 32 2.18 2.14 -8.86
N ASP A 33 1.43 3.20 -8.52
CA ASP A 33 1.67 3.99 -7.29
C ASP A 33 1.54 3.13 -6.03
N TYR A 34 0.55 2.24 -6.00
CA TYR A 34 0.33 1.30 -4.90
C TYR A 34 1.49 0.31 -4.74
N LEU A 35 1.96 -0.28 -5.84
CA LEU A 35 3.07 -1.23 -5.83
C LEU A 35 4.37 -0.56 -5.37
N GLN A 36 4.65 0.65 -5.89
CA GLN A 36 5.81 1.43 -5.48
C GLN A 36 5.77 1.77 -3.97
N ALA A 37 4.62 2.22 -3.49
CA ALA A 37 4.42 2.51 -2.06
C ALA A 37 4.62 1.27 -1.18
N GLN A 38 4.08 0.12 -1.58
CA GLN A 38 4.26 -1.15 -0.88
C GLN A 38 5.72 -1.60 -0.87
N GLU A 39 6.43 -1.47 -1.99
CA GLU A 39 7.83 -1.85 -2.07
C GLU A 39 8.72 -0.99 -1.16
N GLU A 40 8.52 0.35 -1.16
CA GLU A 40 9.23 1.27 -0.28
C GLU A 40 8.98 0.94 1.19
N LEU A 41 7.72 0.74 1.58
CA LEU A 41 7.35 0.39 2.95
C LEU A 41 7.95 -0.95 3.37
N GLN A 42 7.88 -1.97 2.54
CA GLN A 42 8.48 -3.27 2.83
C GLN A 42 10.00 -3.20 2.92
N ARG A 43 10.65 -2.38 2.10
CA ARG A 43 12.10 -2.16 2.15
C ARG A 43 12.51 -1.49 3.46
N LEU A 44 11.82 -0.42 3.85
CA LEU A 44 12.09 0.30 5.09
C LEU A 44 11.77 -0.54 6.32
N GLU A 45 10.70 -1.34 6.27
CA GLU A 45 10.36 -2.25 7.35
C GLU A 45 11.43 -3.34 7.52
N ARG A 46 11.94 -3.90 6.42
CA ARG A 46 13.07 -4.84 6.46
C ARG A 46 14.33 -4.19 7.05
N ALA A 47 14.64 -2.96 6.66
CA ALA A 47 15.78 -2.23 7.20
C ALA A 47 15.64 -1.97 8.72
N TRP A 48 14.45 -1.54 9.16
CA TRP A 48 14.15 -1.36 10.59
C TRP A 48 14.22 -2.68 11.37
N ARG A 49 13.67 -3.78 10.84
CA ARG A 49 13.79 -5.10 11.46
C ARG A 49 15.24 -5.59 11.53
N ALA A 50 16.04 -5.35 10.50
CA ALA A 50 17.47 -5.68 10.52
C ALA A 50 18.23 -4.88 11.59
N ALA A 51 17.91 -3.59 11.73
CA ALA A 51 18.48 -2.72 12.77
C ALA A 51 18.08 -3.17 14.20
N MET A 52 16.96 -3.87 14.38
CA MET A 52 16.59 -4.47 15.68
C MET A 52 17.38 -5.74 16.02
N ILE A 53 17.93 -6.46 15.03
CA ILE A 53 18.65 -7.73 15.23
C ILE A 53 20.15 -7.48 15.48
N TRP A 54 20.72 -6.42 14.90
CA TRP A 54 22.13 -6.06 15.10
C TRP A 54 22.58 -5.83 16.56
N PRO A 55 21.75 -5.24 17.45
CA PRO A 55 22.09 -5.05 18.86
C PRO A 55 22.30 -6.35 19.65
N THR A 56 21.79 -7.50 19.19
CA THR A 56 21.83 -8.77 19.92
C THR A 56 22.96 -9.71 19.50
N THR A 57 23.66 -9.45 18.38
CA THR A 57 24.66 -10.37 17.83
C THR A 57 26.11 -9.94 18.01
N VAL A 58 26.39 -8.80 18.65
CA VAL A 58 27.78 -8.45 19.04
C VAL A 58 28.09 -9.17 20.35
N PRO A 59 28.95 -10.20 20.37
CA PRO A 59 29.38 -10.82 21.61
C PRO A 59 30.13 -9.76 22.42
N ARG A 60 29.64 -9.50 23.63
CA ARG A 60 30.27 -8.62 24.61
C ARG A 60 31.48 -9.31 25.26
N ASP A 61 32.40 -9.81 24.44
CA ASP A 61 33.65 -10.43 24.89
C ASP A 61 34.83 -9.55 24.52
N THR A 62 34.94 -8.44 25.24
CA THR A 62 36.24 -7.79 25.48
C THR A 62 36.49 -7.73 26.98
N THR A 63 36.34 -8.89 27.64
CA THR A 63 36.94 -9.07 28.96
C THR A 63 38.43 -9.37 28.74
N LEU A 64 39.21 -8.31 28.56
CA LEU A 64 40.64 -8.32 28.87
C LEU A 64 40.79 -8.54 30.38
N GLN A 65 40.60 -9.78 30.83
CA GLN A 65 41.07 -10.20 32.14
C GLN A 65 42.53 -10.62 31.98
N GLN A 66 43.37 -9.59 32.08
CA GLN A 66 44.79 -9.67 32.35
C GLN A 66 44.97 -10.57 33.58
N SER A 67 45.31 -11.85 33.34
CA SER A 67 45.67 -12.77 34.41
C SER A 67 46.97 -12.27 35.03
N GLY A 68 46.85 -11.69 36.23
CA GLY A 68 47.94 -11.27 37.08
C GLY A 68 48.83 -12.47 37.40
N ARG A 69 49.95 -12.56 36.71
CA ARG A 69 51.02 -13.51 36.98
C ARG A 69 51.79 -13.02 38.21
N SER A 70 51.42 -13.53 39.39
CA SER A 70 52.21 -13.38 40.61
C SER A 70 53.35 -14.40 40.62
N GLY A 71 54.59 -13.92 40.54
CA GLY A 71 55.82 -14.70 40.64
C GLY A 71 57.01 -13.97 40.03
N GLU A 72 57.68 -13.13 40.83
CA GLU A 72 58.94 -12.39 40.55
C GLU A 72 60.15 -13.30 40.21
N PRO A 73 61.38 -12.77 40.01
CA PRO A 73 61.83 -11.82 38.99
C PRO A 73 63.07 -12.38 38.24
N LEU A 74 63.51 -11.76 37.13
CA LEU A 74 64.94 -11.62 36.75
C LEU A 74 65.09 -10.84 35.42
N SER A 75 65.86 -9.75 35.51
CA SER A 75 66.71 -9.11 34.48
C SER A 75 66.22 -8.91 33.04
N GLY A 76 66.19 -7.64 32.62
CA GLY A 76 66.49 -7.29 31.22
C GLY A 76 65.85 -6.00 30.69
N SER A 77 66.65 -4.93 30.67
CA SER A 77 66.64 -3.75 29.78
C SER A 77 65.35 -2.98 29.44
N ALA A 78 65.48 -1.68 29.65
CA ALA A 78 64.60 -0.59 29.25
C ALA A 78 64.30 -0.54 27.74
N VAL A 79 63.05 -0.20 27.39
CA VAL A 79 62.72 0.74 26.31
C VAL A 79 61.53 1.58 26.78
N THR A 80 61.78 2.88 26.92
CA THR A 80 60.79 3.94 26.98
C THR A 80 60.08 4.06 25.64
N SER A 81 58.74 3.99 25.63
CA SER A 81 57.95 4.61 24.57
C SER A 81 56.71 5.24 25.19
N SER A 82 56.78 6.56 25.25
CA SER A 82 55.74 7.52 25.59
C SER A 82 54.38 7.11 25.05
N GLY A 83 53.39 7.10 25.95
CA GLY A 83 51.99 7.04 25.57
C GLY A 83 51.61 8.30 24.81
N ASP A 84 51.06 8.09 23.62
CA ASP A 84 50.28 9.10 22.91
C ASP A 84 48.94 8.45 22.53
N SER A 85 48.06 8.35 23.53
CA SER A 85 46.67 7.89 23.36
C SER A 85 45.87 9.02 22.73
N ARG A 86 46.08 9.25 21.44
CA ARG A 86 45.39 10.29 20.68
C ARG A 86 44.04 9.77 20.17
N GLY A 87 43.05 9.87 21.06
CA GLY A 87 41.63 10.09 20.76
C GLY A 87 40.99 9.23 19.67
N THR A 88 40.73 7.95 19.96
CA THR A 88 39.55 7.31 19.39
C THR A 88 38.33 7.92 20.08
N VAL A 89 37.58 8.76 19.37
CA VAL A 89 36.21 9.14 19.76
C VAL A 89 35.43 7.84 19.83
N GLY A 90 35.39 7.24 21.02
CA GLY A 90 34.56 6.10 21.32
C GLY A 90 33.12 6.58 21.34
N LEU A 91 32.47 6.58 20.18
CA LEU A 91 31.03 6.41 20.19
C LEU A 91 30.78 5.04 20.80
N ASP A 92 30.15 5.03 21.97
CA ASP A 92 29.71 3.80 22.60
C ASP A 92 28.94 2.98 21.55
N PRO A 93 29.31 1.71 21.29
CA PRO A 93 28.64 0.88 20.29
C PRO A 93 27.11 0.78 20.50
N GLY A 94 26.65 1.00 21.74
CA GLY A 94 25.24 1.07 22.09
C GLY A 94 24.54 2.35 21.64
N GLU A 95 25.20 3.50 21.73
CA GLU A 95 24.59 4.80 21.41
C GLU A 95 24.36 4.95 19.89
N GLY A 96 25.33 4.52 19.07
CA GLY A 96 25.18 4.50 17.62
C GLY A 96 24.12 3.50 17.12
N ALA A 97 23.97 2.35 17.79
CA ALA A 97 22.95 1.36 17.44
C ALA A 97 21.52 1.84 17.77
N HIS A 98 21.34 2.50 18.91
CA HIS A 98 20.07 3.12 19.27
C HIS A 98 19.70 4.25 18.30
N GLN A 99 20.66 5.11 17.95
CA GLN A 99 20.43 6.19 17.00
C GLN A 99 20.06 5.66 15.60
N ALA A 100 20.74 4.62 15.11
CA ALA A 100 20.42 4.00 13.82
C ALA A 100 19.04 3.33 13.81
N LEU A 101 18.61 2.74 14.93
CA LEU A 101 17.27 2.17 15.08
C LEU A 101 16.19 3.25 15.03
N ASP A 102 16.39 4.35 15.76
CA ASP A 102 15.45 5.48 15.80
C ASP A 102 15.35 6.17 14.44
N GLU A 103 16.48 6.32 13.72
CA GLU A 103 16.50 6.83 12.36
C GLU A 103 15.73 5.92 11.39
N ALA A 104 16.00 4.62 11.41
CA ALA A 104 15.29 3.65 10.56
C ALA A 104 13.78 3.62 10.85
N ARG A 105 13.40 3.73 12.13
CA ARG A 105 11.99 3.83 12.54
C ARG A 105 11.36 5.14 12.07
N GLY A 106 12.08 6.26 12.18
CA GLY A 106 11.63 7.57 11.72
C GLY A 106 11.32 7.57 10.23
N LEU A 107 12.23 7.02 9.42
CA LEU A 107 12.06 6.90 7.97
C LEU A 107 10.85 6.04 7.60
N LEU A 108 10.62 4.93 8.32
CA LEU A 108 9.45 4.07 8.09
C LEU A 108 8.12 4.78 8.39
N LEU A 109 8.05 5.51 9.51
CA LEU A 109 6.84 6.25 9.90
C LEU A 109 6.54 7.39 8.93
N ASP A 110 7.58 8.10 8.50
CA ASP A 110 7.48 9.19 7.53
C ASP A 110 7.02 8.66 6.15
N ALA A 111 7.62 7.58 5.65
CA ALA A 111 7.17 6.93 4.43
C ALA A 111 5.71 6.43 4.52
N ARG A 112 5.31 5.89 5.68
CA ARG A 112 3.92 5.47 5.92
C ARG A 112 2.96 6.65 5.91
N ALA A 113 3.36 7.80 6.47
CA ALA A 113 2.56 9.01 6.43
C ALA A 113 2.37 9.54 5.00
N ARG A 114 3.44 9.53 4.20
CA ARG A 114 3.39 9.93 2.78
C ARG A 114 2.47 9.04 1.94
N HIS A 115 2.59 7.72 2.10
CA HIS A 115 1.89 6.75 1.26
C HIS A 115 0.47 6.41 1.72
N ARG A 116 0.07 6.84 2.92
CA ARG A 116 -1.24 6.54 3.50
C ARG A 116 -2.40 6.87 2.56
N ALA A 117 -2.37 8.06 1.96
CA ALA A 117 -3.44 8.49 1.06
C ALA A 117 -3.57 7.57 -0.17
N THR A 118 -2.45 7.17 -0.77
CA THR A 118 -2.43 6.27 -1.93
C THR A 118 -3.00 4.90 -1.58
N LEU A 119 -2.59 4.33 -0.44
CA LEU A 119 -3.10 3.04 0.04
C LEU A 119 -4.60 3.11 0.33
N ASP A 120 -5.05 4.16 1.04
CA ASP A 120 -6.46 4.36 1.40
C ASP A 120 -7.34 4.49 0.14
N TRP A 121 -6.87 5.20 -0.89
CA TRP A 121 -7.61 5.34 -2.15
C TRP A 121 -7.63 4.06 -2.97
N TYR A 122 -6.49 3.35 -3.05
CA TYR A 122 -6.43 2.05 -3.72
C TYR A 122 -7.43 1.07 -3.10
N GLU A 123 -7.48 0.96 -1.77
CA GLU A 123 -8.41 0.08 -1.07
C GLU A 123 -9.88 0.44 -1.36
N LYS A 124 -10.23 1.73 -1.34
CA LYS A 124 -11.59 2.20 -1.64
C LYS A 124 -12.01 1.87 -3.07
N VAL A 125 -11.14 2.13 -4.05
CA VAL A 125 -11.42 1.85 -5.47
C VAL A 125 -11.49 0.34 -5.69
N TYR A 126 -10.57 -0.43 -5.12
CA TYR A 126 -10.58 -1.89 -5.19
C TYR A 126 -11.87 -2.49 -4.61
N ALA A 127 -12.26 -2.06 -3.41
CA ALA A 127 -13.50 -2.51 -2.77
C ALA A 127 -14.73 -2.19 -3.64
N ARG A 128 -14.77 -1.01 -4.26
CA ARG A 128 -15.82 -0.62 -5.21
C ARG A 128 -15.86 -1.52 -6.44
N VAL A 129 -14.72 -1.74 -7.10
CA VAL A 129 -14.63 -2.62 -8.27
C VAL A 129 -15.09 -4.04 -7.91
N ARG A 130 -14.68 -4.55 -6.74
CA ARG A 130 -15.13 -5.84 -6.24
C ARG A 130 -16.65 -5.91 -6.07
N ILE A 131 -17.27 -4.92 -5.42
CA ILE A 131 -18.73 -4.87 -5.25
C ILE A 131 -19.45 -4.81 -6.60
N ARG A 132 -18.93 -4.04 -7.57
CA ARG A 132 -19.52 -4.01 -8.93
C ARG A 132 -19.38 -5.35 -9.66
N LEU A 133 -18.27 -6.06 -9.51
CA LEU A 133 -18.09 -7.40 -10.06
C LEU A 133 -19.05 -8.41 -9.43
N GLU A 134 -19.26 -8.33 -8.11
CA GLU A 134 -20.28 -9.13 -7.42
C GLU A 134 -21.69 -8.81 -7.91
N GLU A 135 -22.04 -7.52 -8.09
CA GLU A 135 -23.32 -7.08 -8.66
C GLU A 135 -23.53 -7.66 -10.07
N GLU A 136 -22.55 -7.52 -10.97
CA GLU A 136 -22.60 -8.06 -12.34
C GLU A 136 -22.71 -9.59 -12.35
N GLN A 137 -21.97 -10.29 -11.49
CA GLN A 137 -22.05 -11.74 -11.38
C GLN A 137 -23.45 -12.20 -10.99
N ILE A 138 -24.04 -11.62 -9.95
CA ILE A 138 -25.39 -11.98 -9.49
C ILE A 138 -26.44 -11.64 -10.57
N LEU A 139 -26.29 -10.51 -11.26
CA LEU A 139 -27.20 -10.11 -12.33
C LEU A 139 -27.08 -11.03 -13.55
N SER A 140 -25.87 -11.49 -13.88
CA SER A 140 -25.61 -12.48 -14.93
C SER A 140 -26.25 -13.84 -14.60
N ASP A 141 -26.05 -14.32 -13.37
CA ASP A 141 -26.66 -15.58 -12.89
C ASP A 141 -28.18 -15.51 -12.88
N THR A 142 -28.74 -14.39 -12.42
CA THR A 142 -30.18 -14.10 -12.45
C THR A 142 -30.71 -14.14 -13.89
N ARG A 143 -29.99 -13.51 -14.83
CA ARG A 143 -30.39 -13.50 -16.25
C ARG A 143 -30.37 -14.91 -16.85
N MET A 144 -29.40 -15.74 -16.49
CA MET A 144 -29.34 -17.14 -16.92
C MET A 144 -30.51 -17.95 -16.33
N LEU A 145 -30.81 -17.76 -15.04
CA LEU A 145 -31.89 -18.49 -14.34
C LEU A 145 -33.28 -18.13 -14.88
N PHE A 146 -33.50 -16.87 -15.25
CA PHE A 146 -34.78 -16.36 -15.72
C PHE A 146 -34.85 -16.23 -17.26
N GLY A 147 -33.99 -16.93 -17.99
CA GLY A 147 -33.82 -16.83 -19.47
C GLY A 147 -35.09 -16.98 -20.31
N THR A 148 -36.23 -17.31 -19.71
CA THR A 148 -37.56 -17.44 -20.30
C THR A 148 -38.50 -16.30 -19.88
N GLY A 149 -38.40 -15.10 -20.47
CA GLY A 149 -39.41 -14.03 -20.40
C GLY A 149 -39.65 -13.34 -19.04
N ALA A 150 -39.66 -14.09 -17.94
CA ALA A 150 -39.80 -13.63 -16.56
C ALA A 150 -38.61 -12.75 -16.12
N ALA A 151 -37.43 -12.92 -16.74
CA ALA A 151 -36.30 -12.02 -16.53
C ALA A 151 -36.69 -10.55 -16.73
N LEU A 152 -37.57 -10.24 -17.69
CA LEU A 152 -37.96 -8.84 -17.94
C LEU A 152 -38.70 -8.20 -16.76
N ILE A 153 -39.40 -9.00 -15.95
CA ILE A 153 -40.19 -8.52 -14.80
C ILE A 153 -39.35 -8.56 -13.52
N PHE A 154 -38.61 -9.64 -13.30
CA PHE A 154 -37.85 -9.81 -12.05
C PHE A 154 -36.49 -9.12 -12.08
N TYR A 155 -35.87 -8.92 -13.25
CA TYR A 155 -34.54 -8.30 -13.35
C TYR A 155 -34.48 -6.90 -12.72
N PRO A 156 -35.41 -5.97 -12.95
CA PRO A 156 -35.39 -4.66 -12.29
C PRO A 156 -35.56 -4.76 -10.77
N ILE A 157 -36.39 -5.68 -10.29
CA ILE A 157 -36.66 -5.89 -8.85
C ILE A 157 -35.42 -6.47 -8.16
N VAL A 158 -34.83 -7.51 -8.76
CA VAL A 158 -33.61 -8.14 -8.26
C VAL A 158 -32.46 -7.14 -8.26
N ARG A 159 -32.28 -6.38 -9.34
CA ARG A 159 -31.27 -5.31 -9.44
C ARG A 159 -31.45 -4.24 -8.37
N TRP A 160 -32.69 -3.78 -8.12
CA TRP A 160 -32.96 -2.82 -7.06
C TRP A 160 -32.61 -3.37 -5.67
N ASN A 161 -33.00 -4.61 -5.37
CA ASN A 161 -32.69 -5.25 -4.10
C ASN A 161 -31.17 -5.43 -3.91
N ILE A 162 -30.47 -5.96 -4.92
CA ILE A 162 -29.02 -6.12 -4.90
C ILE A 162 -28.36 -4.77 -4.65
N ARG A 163 -28.74 -3.71 -5.38
CA ARG A 163 -28.16 -2.39 -5.17
C ARG A 163 -28.40 -1.86 -3.76
N SER A 164 -29.59 -2.05 -3.21
CA SER A 164 -29.90 -1.61 -1.85
C SER A 164 -29.06 -2.31 -0.78
N VAL A 165 -28.75 -3.60 -0.98
CA VAL A 165 -27.98 -4.42 -0.04
C VAL A 165 -26.48 -4.17 -0.20
N LEU A 166 -25.96 -4.28 -1.43
CA LEU A 166 -24.53 -4.16 -1.70
C LEU A 166 -23.99 -2.74 -1.49
N TRP A 167 -24.81 -1.72 -1.73
CA TRP A 167 -24.41 -0.32 -1.59
C TRP A 167 -25.02 0.37 -0.37
N GLU A 168 -25.65 -0.37 0.55
CA GLU A 168 -26.30 0.18 1.76
C GLU A 168 -27.28 1.32 1.44
N GLY A 169 -27.95 1.27 0.29
CA GLY A 169 -28.84 2.32 -0.18
C GLY A 169 -28.16 3.60 -0.69
N ARG A 170 -26.82 3.66 -0.75
CA ARG A 170 -26.09 4.75 -1.42
C ARG A 170 -26.02 4.47 -2.93
N ASP A 171 -26.10 5.55 -3.71
CA ASP A 171 -25.92 5.46 -5.16
C ASP A 171 -24.42 5.60 -5.50
N PRO A 172 -23.74 4.52 -5.94
CA PRO A 172 -22.33 4.57 -6.31
C PRO A 172 -22.06 5.39 -7.58
N ASP A 173 -23.09 5.61 -8.40
CA ASP A 173 -22.98 6.34 -9.67
C ASP A 173 -23.25 7.84 -9.46
N SER A 174 -23.54 8.26 -8.23
CA SER A 174 -23.77 9.66 -7.89
C SER A 174 -22.50 10.51 -8.15
N PRO A 175 -22.62 11.70 -8.74
CA PRO A 175 -21.48 12.61 -8.91
C PRO A 175 -20.96 13.16 -7.57
N ALA A 176 -21.77 13.08 -6.50
CA ALA A 176 -21.35 13.46 -5.15
C ALA A 176 -20.51 12.37 -4.47
N ASP A 177 -20.40 11.19 -5.08
CA ASP A 177 -19.61 10.10 -4.54
C ASP A 177 -18.09 10.41 -4.59
N PRO A 178 -17.36 10.26 -3.46
CA PRO A 178 -15.96 10.67 -3.38
C PRO A 178 -15.03 9.84 -4.28
N VAL A 179 -15.31 8.55 -4.49
CA VAL A 179 -14.48 7.67 -5.32
C VAL A 179 -14.75 7.95 -6.79
N THR A 180 -16.00 8.22 -7.17
CA THR A 180 -16.36 8.62 -8.54
C THR A 180 -15.63 9.90 -8.93
N ARG A 181 -15.65 10.93 -8.06
CA ARG A 181 -14.92 12.18 -8.28
C ARG A 181 -13.41 11.95 -8.35
N PHE A 182 -12.86 11.19 -7.41
CA PHE A 182 -11.42 10.86 -7.40
C PHE A 182 -10.98 10.18 -8.70
N CYS A 183 -11.72 9.18 -9.17
CA CYS A 183 -11.39 8.46 -10.39
C CYS A 183 -11.53 9.33 -11.65
N GLN A 184 -12.53 10.20 -11.71
CA GLN A 184 -12.66 11.17 -12.80
C GLN A 184 -11.47 12.13 -12.85
N GLU A 185 -11.08 12.70 -11.71
CA GLU A 185 -9.94 13.61 -11.63
C GLU A 185 -8.62 12.92 -11.98
N ARG A 186 -8.42 11.68 -11.51
CA ARG A 186 -7.20 10.92 -11.80
C ARG A 186 -7.07 10.56 -13.27
N LEU A 187 -8.12 9.99 -13.86
CA LEU A 187 -8.12 9.63 -15.28
C LEU A 187 -7.93 10.85 -16.19
N ALA A 188 -8.53 12.00 -15.83
CA ALA A 188 -8.31 13.25 -16.56
C ALA A 188 -6.84 13.72 -16.51
N ARG A 189 -6.17 13.56 -15.35
CA ARG A 189 -4.74 13.89 -15.22
C ARG A 189 -3.85 12.95 -16.03
N ASP A 190 -4.14 11.66 -16.01
CA ASP A 190 -3.36 10.68 -16.76
C ASP A 190 -3.53 10.87 -18.26
N GLN A 191 -4.75 11.17 -18.71
CA GLN A 191 -5.01 11.53 -20.11
C GLN A 191 -4.25 12.80 -20.51
N ALA A 192 -4.27 13.84 -19.68
CA ALA A 192 -3.53 15.07 -19.95
C ALA A 192 -2.01 14.85 -20.04
N ARG A 193 -1.44 13.95 -19.23
CA ARG A 193 -0.02 13.57 -19.29
C ARG A 193 0.34 12.84 -20.59
N LEU A 194 -0.54 11.95 -21.04
CA LEU A 194 -0.36 11.25 -22.32
C LEU A 194 -0.43 12.23 -23.50
N GLU A 195 -1.34 13.20 -23.45
CA GLU A 195 -1.49 14.24 -24.47
C GLU A 195 -0.33 15.25 -24.48
N SER A 196 0.30 15.51 -23.33
CA SER A 196 1.46 16.41 -23.23
C SER A 196 2.78 15.78 -23.72
N GLY A 197 2.78 14.50 -24.12
CA GLY A 197 3.98 13.81 -24.58
C GLY A 197 5.02 13.58 -23.47
N GLU A 198 4.62 13.73 -22.21
CA GLU A 198 5.44 13.47 -21.03
C GLU A 198 5.25 12.00 -20.62
N GLY A 199 5.41 11.12 -21.61
CA GLY A 199 5.52 9.68 -21.42
C GLY A 199 6.97 9.30 -21.72
N ASP A 200 7.67 8.85 -20.68
CA ASP A 200 9.00 8.23 -20.75
C ASP A 200 9.13 7.17 -21.88
#